data_AF-A0A7J3TL17-F1
#
_entry.id   AF-A0A7J3TL17-F1
#
_cell.length_a   1.000
_cell.length_b   1.000
_cell.length_c   1.000
_cell.angle_alpha   90.00
_cell.angle_beta   90.00
_cell.angle_gamma   90.00
#
_symmetry.space_group_name_H-M   'P 1'
#
loop_
_entity.id
_entity.type
_entity.pdbx_description
1 polymer ?
#
loop_
_entity_poly.entity_id
_entity_poly.type
_entity_poly.pdbx_seq_one_letter_code
_entity_poly.pdbx_strand_id
1 'polypeptide(L)'
;MKISKHFCIGIQSLNVLLNLLETVFLILLPLVLLAFLVVAYSTHRGMFLKIGFSHKEMGLIAIGPFAAMMFDMPVFISKNYFLAFNLGGAVVPIVLSLHLIKKKNISLIKVISGTAIVAAAAFMITKVTDMGVVAYFPFYLIPSILSVLIAFLLFSNHSEKTPGYGYAISTLGVLIGGDFFHFPEIFSKPFMGSVGGAGLYDMVYIAGLLTICLILPFMGKDVKRAPFPLKEPSMLLRMAYLSKDYRKAIQYAIEAVELKTHEVAKKFGIEGDYALLLLIGSAAYNDYIIMKRKKIFSKEEAEKAMVTAKLIIDALEKKEMRLYAPSMDRAVAFMVDFAMLSALSIFFAVASRMNFIGMFIIFLSSLQFLYFTVSEYFYGSTVGKALMHIGVRMENMEKLDFISSFTRNIIRFFDMMLGFYFVSLILIAFSPKKQRLGDIVAGSVVVKNM
;
A
#
# COMPACT_ATOMS: atom_id res chain seq x y z
N MET A 1 -46.29 -39.92 -17.14
CA MET A 1 -45.92 -39.28 -15.84
C MET A 1 -44.57 -39.73 -15.25
N LYS A 2 -43.61 -40.29 -16.04
CA LYS A 2 -42.26 -40.69 -15.57
C LYS A 2 -41.11 -39.77 -16.04
N ILE A 3 -41.34 -38.98 -17.10
CA ILE A 3 -40.36 -38.04 -17.67
C ILE A 3 -40.15 -36.81 -16.75
N SER A 4 -41.20 -36.41 -16.01
CA SER A 4 -41.18 -35.23 -15.13
C SER A 4 -40.24 -35.37 -13.91
N LYS A 5 -40.07 -36.57 -13.33
CA LYS A 5 -39.19 -36.77 -12.15
C LYS A 5 -37.70 -36.71 -12.51
N HIS A 6 -37.27 -37.33 -13.61
CA HIS A 6 -35.88 -37.24 -14.06
C HIS A 6 -35.51 -35.83 -14.54
N PHE A 7 -36.46 -35.11 -15.16
CA PHE A 7 -36.27 -33.72 -15.53
C PHE A 7 -36.16 -32.79 -14.31
N CYS A 8 -36.98 -32.99 -13.27
CA CYS A 8 -36.87 -32.23 -12.02
C CYS A 8 -35.55 -32.50 -11.27
N ILE A 9 -35.09 -33.75 -11.24
CA ILE A 9 -33.79 -34.12 -10.62
C ILE A 9 -32.63 -33.49 -11.41
N GLY A 10 -32.70 -33.46 -12.75
CA GLY A 10 -31.72 -32.80 -13.60
C GLY A 10 -31.68 -31.27 -13.47
N ILE A 11 -32.83 -30.62 -13.28
CA ILE A 11 -32.91 -29.17 -13.01
C ILE A 11 -32.38 -28.85 -11.62
N GLN A 12 -32.69 -29.68 -10.61
CA GLN A 12 -32.21 -29.47 -9.25
C GLN A 12 -30.69 -29.65 -9.16
N SER A 13 -30.12 -30.66 -9.84
CA SER A 13 -28.66 -30.83 -9.93
C SER A 13 -27.99 -29.70 -10.71
N LEU A 14 -28.63 -29.18 -11.77
CA LEU A 14 -28.14 -28.03 -12.53
C LEU A 14 -28.12 -26.75 -11.68
N ASN A 15 -29.18 -26.48 -10.90
CA ASN A 15 -29.23 -25.32 -10.01
C ASN A 15 -28.19 -25.40 -8.89
N VAL A 16 -27.96 -26.59 -8.33
CA VAL A 16 -26.89 -26.81 -7.35
C VAL A 16 -25.52 -26.53 -7.98
N LEU A 17 -25.28 -27.01 -9.20
CA LEU A 17 -24.04 -26.76 -9.93
C LEU A 17 -23.84 -25.26 -10.22
N LEU A 18 -24.89 -24.56 -10.67
CA LEU A 18 -24.85 -23.13 -10.95
C LEU A 18 -24.56 -22.31 -9.68
N ASN A 19 -25.23 -22.61 -8.56
CA ASN A 19 -24.98 -21.95 -7.28
C ASN A 19 -23.55 -22.21 -6.77
N LEU A 20 -23.04 -23.44 -6.96
CA LEU A 20 -21.66 -23.78 -6.62
C LEU A 20 -20.67 -22.98 -7.48
N LEU A 21 -20.90 -22.90 -8.79
CA LEU A 21 -20.08 -22.12 -9.72
C LEU A 21 -20.09 -20.63 -9.37
N GLU A 22 -21.25 -20.06 -9.03
CA GLU A 22 -21.38 -18.67 -8.59
C GLU A 22 -20.59 -18.42 -7.30
N THR A 23 -20.73 -19.31 -6.31
CA THR A 23 -20.01 -19.18 -5.03
C THR A 23 -18.49 -19.25 -5.24
N VAL A 24 -18.03 -20.22 -6.04
CA VAL A 24 -16.61 -20.37 -6.39
C VAL A 24 -16.12 -19.13 -7.15
N PHE A 25 -16.91 -18.62 -8.08
CA PHE A 25 -16.58 -17.40 -8.81
C PHE A 25 -16.42 -16.20 -7.87
N LEU A 26 -17.36 -15.96 -6.95
CA LEU A 26 -17.30 -14.83 -6.01
C LEU A 26 -16.10 -14.93 -5.06
N ILE A 27 -15.74 -16.14 -4.61
CA ILE A 27 -14.56 -16.37 -3.76
C ILE A 27 -13.26 -16.10 -4.53
N LEU A 28 -13.19 -16.52 -5.81
CA LEU A 28 -11.99 -16.36 -6.62
C LEU A 28 -11.85 -14.95 -7.22
N LEU A 29 -12.96 -14.24 -7.42
CA LEU A 29 -13.00 -12.94 -8.09
C LEU A 29 -11.98 -11.92 -7.52
N PRO A 30 -11.96 -11.58 -6.22
CA PRO A 30 -10.99 -10.62 -5.69
C PRO A 30 -9.53 -11.07 -5.89
N LEU A 31 -9.27 -12.36 -5.77
CA LEU A 31 -7.93 -12.93 -5.95
C LEU A 31 -7.47 -12.85 -7.41
N VAL A 32 -8.35 -13.16 -8.36
CA VAL A 32 -8.09 -13.06 -9.80
C VAL A 32 -7.87 -11.61 -10.21
N LEU A 33 -8.71 -10.69 -9.74
CA LEU A 33 -8.55 -9.25 -9.99
C LEU A 33 -7.24 -8.72 -9.42
N LEU A 34 -6.86 -9.17 -8.23
CA LEU A 34 -5.61 -8.77 -7.62
C LEU A 34 -4.40 -9.33 -8.39
N ALA A 35 -4.44 -10.60 -8.78
CA ALA A 35 -3.40 -11.23 -9.58
C ALA A 35 -3.23 -10.50 -10.92
N PHE A 36 -4.33 -10.18 -11.61
CA PHE A 36 -4.31 -9.36 -12.82
C PHE A 36 -3.64 -8.00 -12.56
N LEU A 37 -4.02 -7.31 -11.49
CA LEU A 37 -3.48 -5.99 -11.16
C LEU A 37 -1.97 -6.05 -10.85
N VAL A 38 -1.52 -7.07 -10.12
CA VAL A 38 -0.10 -7.28 -9.79
C VAL A 38 0.72 -7.60 -11.04
N VAL A 39 0.21 -8.45 -11.95
CA VAL A 39 0.85 -8.76 -13.23
C VAL A 39 0.90 -7.54 -14.16
N ALA A 40 -0.18 -6.76 -14.19
CA ALA A 40 -0.22 -5.51 -14.95
C ALA A 40 0.80 -4.50 -14.39
N TYR A 41 0.92 -4.39 -13.07
CA TYR A 41 1.90 -3.52 -12.42
C TYR A 41 3.33 -3.94 -12.71
N SER A 42 3.63 -5.24 -12.62
CA SER A 42 4.98 -5.74 -12.86
C SER A 42 5.43 -5.54 -14.30
N THR A 43 4.52 -5.68 -15.27
CA THR A 43 4.77 -5.50 -16.70
C THR A 43 4.83 -4.01 -17.11
N HIS A 44 3.99 -3.16 -16.52
CA HIS A 44 3.79 -1.77 -16.94
C HIS A 44 4.02 -0.75 -15.81
N ARG A 45 5.11 -0.89 -15.04
CA ARG A 45 5.40 -0.01 -13.88
C ARG A 45 5.32 1.48 -14.18
N GLY A 46 5.84 1.93 -15.32
CA GLY A 46 5.79 3.34 -15.72
C GLY A 46 4.37 3.86 -15.93
N MET A 47 3.46 3.04 -16.48
CA MET A 47 2.03 3.36 -16.60
C MET A 47 1.42 3.58 -15.23
N PHE A 48 1.65 2.65 -14.29
CA PHE A 48 1.10 2.70 -12.94
C PHE A 48 1.57 3.94 -12.17
N LEU A 49 2.87 4.26 -12.23
CA LEU A 49 3.38 5.53 -11.71
C LEU A 49 2.67 6.74 -12.34
N LYS A 50 2.53 6.75 -13.68
CA LYS A 50 1.86 7.83 -14.41
C LYS A 50 0.39 7.97 -14.02
N ILE A 51 -0.35 6.89 -13.75
CA ILE A 51 -1.76 6.97 -13.30
C ILE A 51 -1.93 7.18 -11.79
N GLY A 52 -0.84 7.29 -11.04
CA GLY A 52 -0.85 7.63 -9.60
C GLY A 52 -0.74 6.44 -8.65
N PHE A 53 -0.60 5.23 -9.18
CA PHE A 53 -0.38 3.99 -8.42
C PHE A 53 1.11 3.68 -8.35
N SER A 54 1.79 4.21 -7.35
CA SER A 54 3.16 3.80 -7.03
C SER A 54 3.18 2.53 -6.19
N HIS A 55 4.36 2.04 -5.84
CA HIS A 55 4.54 0.82 -5.06
C HIS A 55 3.73 0.81 -3.75
N LYS A 56 3.57 1.98 -3.10
CA LYS A 56 2.82 2.10 -1.85
C LYS A 56 1.31 2.03 -2.01
N GLU A 57 0.72 2.63 -3.04
CA GLU A 57 -0.72 2.47 -3.31
C GLU A 57 -1.02 1.04 -3.78
N MET A 58 -0.13 0.46 -4.59
CA MET A 58 -0.23 -0.93 -5.05
C MET A 58 -0.11 -1.94 -3.91
N GLY A 59 0.81 -1.73 -2.97
CA GLY A 59 0.89 -2.58 -1.80
C GLY A 59 -0.25 -2.35 -0.81
N LEU A 60 -0.76 -1.11 -0.71
CA LEU A 60 -1.94 -0.82 0.11
C LEU A 60 -3.19 -1.53 -0.41
N ILE A 61 -3.48 -1.47 -1.72
CA ILE A 61 -4.63 -2.17 -2.30
C ILE A 61 -4.47 -3.70 -2.24
N ALA A 62 -3.24 -4.22 -2.38
CA ALA A 62 -2.99 -5.66 -2.42
C ALA A 62 -2.93 -6.34 -1.06
N ILE A 63 -2.24 -5.72 -0.10
CA ILE A 63 -1.94 -6.30 1.21
C ILE A 63 -2.84 -5.68 2.28
N GLY A 64 -3.22 -4.41 2.15
CA GLY A 64 -3.95 -3.67 3.18
C GLY A 64 -5.29 -4.31 3.58
N PRO A 65 -6.20 -4.61 2.63
CA PRO A 65 -7.47 -5.28 2.93
C PRO A 65 -7.26 -6.63 3.61
N PHE A 66 -6.25 -7.39 3.18
CA PHE A 66 -5.91 -8.67 3.80
C PHE A 66 -5.39 -8.48 5.24
N ALA A 67 -4.47 -7.53 5.43
CA ALA A 67 -3.86 -7.23 6.72
C ALA A 67 -4.87 -6.78 7.77
N ALA A 68 -5.91 -6.07 7.34
CA ALA A 68 -6.79 -5.33 8.22
C ALA A 68 -8.24 -5.85 8.23
N MET A 69 -8.56 -6.96 7.54
CA MET A 69 -9.93 -7.50 7.48
C MET A 69 -10.47 -7.94 8.85
N MET A 70 -9.59 -8.31 9.78
CA MET A 70 -9.99 -8.78 11.12
C MET A 70 -10.12 -7.64 12.15
N PHE A 71 -9.91 -6.39 11.71
CA PHE A 71 -9.82 -5.23 12.59
C PHE A 71 -10.91 -4.23 12.27
N ASP A 72 -11.87 -4.13 13.17
CA ASP A 72 -12.97 -3.17 13.09
C ASP A 72 -12.69 -1.98 14.01
N MET A 73 -12.77 -0.78 13.44
CA MET A 73 -12.65 0.46 14.19
C MET A 73 -14.06 0.91 14.63
N PRO A 74 -14.36 0.98 15.94
CA PRO A 74 -15.69 1.35 16.40
C PRO A 74 -15.96 2.82 16.07
N VAL A 75 -17.13 3.07 15.47
CA VAL A 75 -17.64 4.43 15.20
C VAL A 75 -18.68 4.80 16.26
N PHE A 76 -19.57 3.86 16.59
CA PHE A 76 -20.63 4.07 17.56
C PHE A 76 -20.84 2.82 18.41
N ILE A 77 -20.85 3.00 19.74
CA ILE A 77 -21.10 1.94 20.71
C ILE A 77 -22.16 2.43 21.70
N SER A 78 -23.31 1.76 21.69
CA SER A 78 -24.39 1.90 22.68
C SER A 78 -24.94 0.51 23.02
N LYS A 79 -25.67 0.39 24.14
CA LYS A 79 -26.04 -0.92 24.74
C LYS A 79 -26.49 -1.98 23.73
N ASN A 80 -27.34 -1.59 22.78
CA ASN A 80 -27.92 -2.48 21.77
C ASN A 80 -27.49 -2.12 20.33
N TYR A 81 -26.51 -1.23 20.17
CA TYR A 81 -26.09 -0.70 18.88
C TYR A 81 -24.57 -0.65 18.79
N PHE A 82 -24.01 -1.40 17.84
CA PHE A 82 -22.59 -1.40 17.54
C PHE A 82 -22.42 -1.19 16.03
N LEU A 83 -21.81 -0.06 15.67
CA LEU A 83 -21.38 0.24 14.31
C LEU A 83 -19.87 0.43 14.31
N ALA A 84 -19.18 -0.37 13.51
CA ALA A 84 -17.76 -0.22 13.26
C ALA A 84 -17.48 -0.11 11.77
N PHE A 85 -16.29 0.38 11.43
CA PHE A 85 -15.76 0.38 10.07
C PHE A 85 -14.61 -0.59 10.00
N ASN A 86 -14.69 -1.55 9.10
CA ASN A 86 -13.60 -2.49 8.87
C ASN A 86 -12.41 -1.76 8.26
N LEU A 87 -11.24 -1.89 8.89
CA LEU A 87 -10.04 -1.21 8.43
C LEU A 87 -9.64 -1.66 7.01
N GLY A 88 -9.81 -2.96 6.71
CA GLY A 88 -9.48 -3.53 5.42
C GLY A 88 -10.51 -3.27 4.33
N GLY A 89 -11.78 -3.59 4.61
CA GLY A 89 -12.87 -3.55 3.62
C GLY A 89 -13.47 -2.16 3.38
N ALA A 90 -13.39 -1.24 4.35
CA ALA A 90 -13.91 0.13 4.22
C ALA A 90 -12.82 1.20 4.27
N VAL A 91 -12.01 1.24 5.34
CA VAL A 91 -11.10 2.37 5.57
C VAL A 91 -9.98 2.43 4.52
N VAL A 92 -9.36 1.30 4.16
CA VAL A 92 -8.33 1.26 3.11
C VAL A 92 -8.85 1.76 1.76
N PRO A 93 -9.99 1.26 1.22
CA PRO A 93 -10.57 1.79 -0.03
C PRO A 93 -10.91 3.28 0.03
N ILE A 94 -11.46 3.77 1.15
CA ILE A 94 -11.80 5.20 1.35
C ILE A 94 -10.53 6.04 1.29
N VAL A 95 -9.51 5.69 2.07
CA VAL A 95 -8.25 6.44 2.15
C VAL A 95 -7.54 6.45 0.80
N LEU A 96 -7.51 5.31 0.10
CA LEU A 96 -6.94 5.23 -1.24
C LEU A 96 -7.72 6.09 -2.25
N SER A 97 -9.06 6.09 -2.20
CA SER A 97 -9.90 6.92 -3.06
C SER A 97 -9.62 8.41 -2.86
N LEU A 98 -9.66 8.88 -1.61
CA LEU A 98 -9.36 10.28 -1.27
C LEU A 98 -7.93 10.67 -1.68
N HIS A 99 -6.98 9.76 -1.50
CA HIS A 99 -5.61 9.97 -1.91
C HIS A 99 -5.47 10.15 -3.42
N LEU A 100 -6.08 9.27 -4.22
CA LEU A 100 -6.02 9.35 -5.68
C LEU A 100 -6.68 10.62 -6.21
N ILE A 101 -7.82 11.03 -5.63
CA ILE A 101 -8.48 12.30 -5.93
C ILE A 101 -7.51 13.47 -5.73
N LYS A 102 -6.84 13.53 -4.57
CA LYS A 102 -5.88 14.59 -4.26
C LYS A 102 -4.64 14.53 -5.16
N LYS A 103 -4.03 13.34 -5.30
CA LYS A 103 -2.79 13.12 -6.05
C LYS A 103 -2.95 13.43 -7.53
N LYS A 104 -4.13 13.18 -8.11
CA LYS A 104 -4.45 13.49 -9.51
C LYS A 104 -5.16 14.82 -9.72
N ASN A 105 -5.33 15.59 -8.66
CA ASN A 105 -6.00 16.90 -8.68
C ASN A 105 -7.32 16.81 -9.48
N ILE A 106 -8.18 15.89 -9.05
CA ILE A 106 -9.47 15.63 -9.69
C ILE A 106 -10.47 16.65 -9.13
N SER A 107 -11.24 17.29 -10.01
CA SER A 107 -12.25 18.27 -9.60
C SER A 107 -13.30 17.65 -8.68
N LEU A 108 -13.50 18.29 -7.52
CA LEU A 108 -14.44 17.84 -6.50
C LEU A 108 -15.87 17.72 -7.04
N ILE A 109 -16.29 18.65 -7.92
CA ILE A 109 -17.62 18.63 -8.52
C ILE A 109 -17.84 17.34 -9.34
N LYS A 110 -16.83 16.93 -10.12
CA LYS A 110 -16.89 15.66 -10.88
C LYS A 110 -16.97 14.46 -9.94
N VAL A 111 -16.16 14.45 -8.87
CA VAL A 111 -16.19 13.37 -7.88
C VAL A 111 -17.56 13.26 -7.22
N ILE A 112 -18.13 14.38 -6.76
CA ILE A 112 -19.44 14.40 -6.11
C ILE A 112 -20.52 13.92 -7.08
N SER A 113 -20.57 14.44 -8.30
CA SER A 113 -21.61 14.04 -9.26
C SER A 113 -21.48 12.57 -9.69
N GLY A 114 -20.27 12.09 -9.97
CA GLY A 114 -20.02 10.68 -10.30
C GLY A 114 -20.37 9.75 -9.13
N THR A 115 -19.96 10.11 -7.92
CA THR A 115 -20.26 9.35 -6.70
C THR A 115 -21.76 9.30 -6.43
N ALA A 116 -22.49 10.40 -6.63
CA ALA A 116 -23.94 10.44 -6.43
C ALA A 116 -24.69 9.51 -7.40
N ILE A 117 -24.28 9.48 -8.68
CA ILE A 117 -24.87 8.59 -9.69
C ILE A 117 -24.61 7.12 -9.33
N VAL A 118 -23.36 6.79 -8.97
CA VAL A 118 -22.99 5.42 -8.58
C VAL A 118 -23.68 5.01 -7.27
N ALA A 119 -23.80 5.93 -6.30
CA ALA A 119 -24.50 5.69 -5.04
C ALA A 119 -25.99 5.40 -5.26
N ALA A 120 -26.67 6.17 -6.13
CA ALA A 120 -28.05 5.89 -6.47
C ALA A 120 -28.22 4.49 -7.09
N ALA A 121 -27.34 4.12 -8.02
CA ALA A 121 -27.34 2.78 -8.61
C ALA A 121 -27.07 1.69 -7.56
N ALA A 122 -26.09 1.88 -6.69
CA ALA A 122 -25.74 0.95 -5.61
C ALA A 122 -26.90 0.76 -4.63
N PHE A 123 -27.60 1.84 -4.25
CA PHE A 123 -28.77 1.78 -3.38
C PHE A 123 -29.92 0.98 -4.01
N MET A 124 -30.17 1.16 -5.31
CA MET A 124 -31.25 0.45 -6.02
C MET A 124 -31.04 -1.06 -6.14
N ILE A 125 -29.79 -1.52 -6.11
CA ILE A 125 -29.44 -2.96 -6.27
C ILE A 125 -29.18 -3.67 -4.94
N THR A 126 -29.01 -2.92 -3.86
CA THR A 126 -28.70 -3.45 -2.54
C THR A 126 -29.96 -3.65 -1.71
N LYS A 127 -29.92 -4.64 -0.81
CA LYS A 127 -31.02 -4.94 0.11
C LYS A 127 -30.46 -5.18 1.51
N VAL A 128 -31.19 -4.69 2.52
CA VAL A 128 -30.88 -4.96 3.92
C VAL A 128 -31.35 -6.38 4.28
N THR A 129 -30.46 -7.17 4.86
CA THR A 129 -30.73 -8.54 5.32
C THR A 129 -30.21 -8.73 6.74
N ASP A 130 -30.51 -9.87 7.36
CA ASP A 130 -30.03 -10.19 8.71
C ASP A 130 -28.49 -10.27 8.81
N MET A 131 -27.79 -10.51 7.69
CA MET A 131 -26.32 -10.54 7.64
C MET A 131 -25.70 -9.18 7.28
N GLY A 132 -26.51 -8.14 7.04
CA GLY A 132 -26.08 -6.83 6.59
C GLY A 132 -26.62 -6.46 5.20
N VAL A 133 -26.01 -5.47 4.57
CA VAL A 133 -26.41 -5.04 3.23
C VAL A 133 -25.72 -5.90 2.17
N VAL A 134 -26.52 -6.50 1.29
CA VAL A 134 -26.01 -7.38 0.23
C VAL A 134 -26.54 -6.98 -1.14
N ALA A 135 -25.74 -7.26 -2.18
CA ALA A 135 -26.16 -7.19 -3.58
C ALA A 135 -25.95 -8.57 -4.22
N TYR A 136 -26.96 -9.06 -4.92
CA TYR A 136 -26.91 -10.37 -5.58
C TYR A 136 -26.22 -10.28 -6.93
N PHE A 137 -25.55 -11.35 -7.34
CA PHE A 137 -25.04 -11.47 -8.71
C PHE A 137 -26.22 -11.55 -9.71
N PRO A 138 -26.12 -10.95 -10.91
CA PRO A 138 -25.00 -10.16 -11.44
C PRO A 138 -25.07 -8.65 -11.11
N PHE A 139 -26.11 -8.19 -10.39
CA PHE A 139 -26.34 -6.76 -10.12
C PHE A 139 -25.19 -6.11 -9.35
N TYR A 140 -24.51 -6.89 -8.51
CA TYR A 140 -23.25 -6.53 -7.84
C TYR A 140 -22.21 -5.86 -8.78
N LEU A 141 -22.18 -6.19 -10.08
CA LEU A 141 -21.22 -5.63 -11.05
C LEU A 141 -21.57 -4.20 -11.53
N ILE A 142 -22.82 -3.76 -11.33
CA ILE A 142 -23.35 -2.51 -11.90
C ILE A 142 -22.54 -1.28 -11.50
N PRO A 143 -22.20 -1.05 -10.20
CA PRO A 143 -21.43 0.13 -9.81
C PRO A 143 -20.07 0.22 -10.49
N SER A 144 -19.42 -0.93 -10.73
CA SER A 144 -18.13 -0.96 -11.42
C SER A 144 -18.27 -0.59 -12.89
N ILE A 145 -19.20 -1.21 -13.60
CA ILE A 145 -19.45 -0.94 -15.03
C ILE A 145 -19.86 0.52 -15.22
N LEU A 146 -20.77 1.02 -14.38
CA LEU A 146 -21.23 2.40 -14.41
C LEU A 146 -20.07 3.38 -14.16
N SER A 147 -19.19 3.08 -13.19
CA SER A 147 -18.01 3.89 -12.90
C SER A 147 -17.02 3.94 -14.06
N VAL A 148 -16.82 2.83 -14.78
CA VAL A 148 -16.00 2.78 -16.01
C VAL A 148 -16.57 3.72 -17.06
N LEU A 149 -17.89 3.64 -17.31
CA LEU A 149 -18.57 4.48 -18.31
C LEU A 149 -18.47 5.97 -17.96
N ILE A 150 -18.75 6.34 -16.71
CA ILE A 150 -18.66 7.73 -16.24
C ILE A 150 -17.21 8.22 -16.30
N ALA A 151 -16.23 7.37 -15.98
CA ALA A 151 -14.82 7.74 -16.05
C ALA A 151 -14.38 8.07 -17.48
N PHE A 152 -14.74 7.24 -18.46
CA PHE A 152 -14.45 7.50 -19.87
C PHE A 152 -15.30 8.61 -20.50
N LEU A 153 -16.48 8.90 -19.94
CA LEU A 153 -17.32 10.02 -20.36
C LEU A 153 -16.71 11.36 -19.92
N LEU A 154 -16.25 11.45 -18.67
CA LEU A 154 -15.75 12.70 -18.09
C LEU A 154 -14.25 12.94 -18.29
N PHE A 155 -13.51 11.88 -18.63
CA PHE A 155 -12.09 11.88 -18.92
C PHE A 155 -11.79 10.96 -20.12
N SER A 156 -10.79 11.30 -20.94
CA SER A 156 -10.43 10.45 -22.08
C SER A 156 -9.60 9.24 -21.66
N ASN A 157 -9.47 8.25 -22.55
CA ASN A 157 -8.52 7.13 -22.39
C ASN A 157 -7.05 7.54 -22.41
N HIS A 158 -6.73 8.79 -22.78
CA HIS A 158 -5.41 9.38 -22.69
C HIS A 158 -5.17 10.12 -21.36
N SER A 159 -6.20 10.31 -20.54
CA SER A 159 -6.07 11.01 -19.26
C SER A 159 -5.54 10.08 -18.17
N GLU A 160 -4.46 10.47 -17.52
CA GLU A 160 -3.95 9.76 -16.33
C GLU A 160 -4.89 9.80 -15.13
N LYS A 161 -5.93 10.63 -15.17
CA LYS A 161 -6.94 10.76 -14.10
C LYS A 161 -8.00 9.66 -14.16
N THR A 162 -8.22 9.05 -15.33
CA THR A 162 -9.34 8.12 -15.59
C THR A 162 -9.37 6.92 -14.62
N PRO A 163 -8.26 6.17 -14.39
CA PRO A 163 -8.30 5.02 -13.50
C PRO A 163 -8.53 5.40 -12.03
N GLY A 164 -7.85 6.45 -11.56
CA GLY A 164 -8.00 6.93 -10.17
C GLY A 164 -9.38 7.51 -9.89
N TYR A 165 -9.96 8.21 -10.88
CA TYR A 165 -11.34 8.70 -10.81
C TYR A 165 -12.35 7.56 -10.75
N GLY A 166 -12.24 6.58 -11.67
CA GLY A 166 -13.13 5.42 -11.73
C GLY A 166 -13.10 4.60 -10.43
N TYR A 167 -11.90 4.32 -9.91
CA TYR A 167 -11.74 3.66 -8.60
C TYR A 167 -12.49 4.42 -7.50
N ALA A 168 -12.26 5.73 -7.40
CA ALA A 168 -12.78 6.54 -6.31
C ALA A 168 -14.31 6.64 -6.33
N ILE A 169 -14.93 6.92 -7.48
CA ILE A 169 -16.41 7.03 -7.55
C ILE A 169 -17.10 5.67 -7.36
N SER A 170 -16.44 4.59 -7.75
CA SER A 170 -16.96 3.22 -7.55
C SER A 170 -16.97 2.88 -6.07
N THR A 171 -15.82 3.01 -5.40
CA THR A 171 -15.67 2.73 -3.97
C THR A 171 -16.52 3.65 -3.10
N LEU A 172 -16.46 4.97 -3.31
CA LEU A 172 -17.24 5.93 -2.51
C LEU A 172 -18.74 5.81 -2.81
N GLY A 173 -19.10 5.54 -4.07
CA GLY A 173 -20.50 5.38 -4.47
C GLY A 173 -21.12 4.16 -3.84
N VAL A 174 -20.42 3.02 -3.85
CA VAL A 174 -20.87 1.80 -3.17
C VAL A 174 -20.96 2.01 -1.66
N LEU A 175 -19.98 2.65 -1.03
CA LEU A 175 -20.03 2.92 0.42
C LEU A 175 -21.24 3.79 0.80
N ILE A 176 -21.48 4.86 0.04
CA ILE A 176 -22.57 5.79 0.36
C ILE A 176 -23.93 5.17 0.03
N GLY A 177 -24.08 4.61 -1.17
CA GLY A 177 -25.35 4.06 -1.63
C GLY A 177 -25.68 2.69 -1.08
N GLY A 178 -24.66 1.83 -0.93
CA GLY A 178 -24.78 0.47 -0.44
C GLY A 178 -24.81 0.37 1.08
N ASP A 179 -24.19 1.29 1.83
CA ASP A 179 -24.23 1.25 3.30
C ASP A 179 -24.96 2.46 3.89
N PHE A 180 -24.47 3.68 3.64
CA PHE A 180 -24.93 4.85 4.40
C PHE A 180 -26.40 5.19 4.16
N PHE A 181 -26.90 5.04 2.93
CA PHE A 181 -28.31 5.28 2.63
C PHE A 181 -29.26 4.27 3.27
N HIS A 182 -28.76 3.08 3.65
CA HIS A 182 -29.52 2.06 4.37
C HIS A 182 -29.43 2.19 5.90
N PHE A 183 -28.62 3.10 6.44
CA PHE A 183 -28.50 3.32 7.88
C PHE A 183 -29.86 3.55 8.58
N PRO A 184 -30.81 4.36 8.05
CA PRO A 184 -32.11 4.53 8.68
C PRO A 184 -32.89 3.21 8.84
N GLU A 185 -32.79 2.30 7.86
CA GLU A 185 -33.42 0.97 7.90
C GLU A 185 -32.68 0.05 8.89
N ILE A 186 -31.35 0.06 8.87
CA ILE A 186 -30.50 -0.76 9.75
C ILE A 186 -30.70 -0.39 11.23
N PHE A 187 -30.77 0.90 11.55
CA PHE A 187 -30.93 1.39 12.92
C PHE A 187 -32.37 1.28 13.45
N SER A 188 -33.33 0.84 12.64
CA SER A 188 -34.72 0.61 13.07
C SER A 188 -34.84 -0.51 14.13
N LYS A 189 -33.84 -1.40 14.21
CA LYS A 189 -33.72 -2.47 15.19
C LYS A 189 -32.33 -2.43 15.83
N PRO A 190 -32.14 -3.06 17.01
CA PRO A 190 -30.81 -3.32 17.54
C PRO A 190 -29.89 -3.91 16.47
N PHE A 191 -28.73 -3.28 16.25
CA PHE A 191 -27.79 -3.65 15.19
C PHE A 191 -26.40 -3.84 15.76
N MET A 192 -25.74 -4.93 15.35
CA MET A 192 -24.32 -5.16 15.60
C MET A 192 -23.67 -5.54 14.29
N GLY A 193 -22.84 -4.66 13.73
CA GLY A 193 -22.17 -4.93 12.47
C GLY A 193 -21.08 -3.92 12.13
N SER A 194 -20.39 -4.22 11.03
CA SER A 194 -19.29 -3.41 10.51
C SER A 194 -19.51 -3.10 9.04
N VAL A 195 -19.34 -1.83 8.67
CA VAL A 195 -19.30 -1.40 7.26
C VAL A 195 -17.98 -1.87 6.67
N GLY A 196 -18.00 -2.57 5.54
CA GLY A 196 -16.80 -3.20 5.00
C GLY A 196 -16.47 -4.54 5.66
N GLY A 197 -17.36 -5.12 6.47
CA GLY A 197 -17.07 -6.27 7.34
C GLY A 197 -16.64 -7.55 6.61
N ALA A 198 -16.94 -7.67 5.31
CA ALA A 198 -16.50 -8.80 4.49
C ALA A 198 -15.03 -8.67 4.02
N GLY A 199 -14.34 -7.57 4.36
CA GLY A 199 -12.93 -7.35 4.06
C GLY A 199 -12.67 -7.32 2.55
N LEU A 200 -11.86 -8.27 2.04
CA LEU A 200 -11.56 -8.38 0.61
C LEU A 200 -12.74 -8.88 -0.25
N TYR A 201 -13.79 -9.39 0.39
CA TYR A 201 -15.03 -9.82 -0.26
C TYR A 201 -16.11 -8.74 -0.23
N ASP A 202 -15.82 -7.60 0.39
CA ASP A 202 -16.76 -6.50 0.49
C ASP A 202 -16.98 -5.80 -0.85
N MET A 203 -18.22 -5.36 -1.06
CA MET A 203 -18.60 -4.66 -2.28
C MET A 203 -17.78 -3.40 -2.49
N VAL A 204 -17.46 -2.68 -1.42
CA VAL A 204 -16.68 -1.44 -1.45
C VAL A 204 -15.29 -1.67 -2.04
N TYR A 205 -14.63 -2.77 -1.67
CA TYR A 205 -13.29 -3.12 -2.15
C TYR A 205 -13.30 -3.68 -3.56
N ILE A 206 -14.10 -4.72 -3.82
CA ILE A 206 -14.13 -5.40 -5.12
C ILE A 206 -14.64 -4.43 -6.21
N ALA A 207 -15.61 -3.55 -5.93
CA ALA A 207 -16.10 -2.61 -6.94
C ALA A 207 -14.99 -1.65 -7.43
N GLY A 208 -14.19 -1.11 -6.51
CA GLY A 208 -13.02 -0.31 -6.86
C GLY A 208 -12.00 -1.11 -7.67
N LEU A 209 -11.63 -2.30 -7.18
CA LEU A 209 -10.63 -3.16 -7.82
C LEU A 209 -11.05 -3.57 -9.25
N LEU A 210 -12.29 -4.04 -9.41
CA LEU A 210 -12.86 -4.41 -10.70
C LEU A 210 -12.88 -3.23 -11.66
N THR A 211 -13.25 -2.04 -11.19
CA THR A 211 -13.27 -0.81 -12.01
C THR A 211 -11.91 -0.50 -12.60
N ILE A 212 -10.84 -0.57 -11.80
CA ILE A 212 -9.47 -0.36 -12.32
C ILE A 212 -9.12 -1.45 -13.33
N CYS A 213 -9.36 -2.73 -13.01
CA CYS A 213 -9.05 -3.84 -13.90
C CYS A 213 -9.76 -3.73 -15.25
N LEU A 214 -10.98 -3.18 -15.28
CA LEU A 214 -11.72 -2.89 -16.50
C LEU A 214 -11.20 -1.66 -17.26
N ILE A 215 -10.70 -0.62 -16.58
CA ILE A 215 -10.18 0.60 -17.25
C ILE A 215 -8.81 0.34 -17.90
N LEU A 216 -7.89 -0.34 -17.22
CA LEU A 216 -6.48 -0.45 -17.63
C LEU A 216 -6.29 -0.95 -19.08
N PRO A 217 -6.99 -1.99 -19.56
CA PRO A 217 -6.87 -2.47 -20.94
C PRO A 217 -7.27 -1.46 -22.01
N PHE A 218 -8.07 -0.45 -21.70
CA PHE A 218 -8.54 0.55 -22.68
C PHE A 218 -7.74 1.86 -22.66
N MET A 219 -6.74 1.98 -21.78
CA MET A 219 -5.89 3.17 -21.73
C MET A 219 -5.08 3.37 -23.02
N GLY A 220 -4.86 4.64 -23.37
CA GLY A 220 -4.09 5.09 -24.53
C GLY A 220 -2.64 4.63 -24.51
N LYS A 221 -2.02 4.51 -25.70
CA LYS A 221 -0.64 4.02 -25.86
C LYS A 221 0.39 4.89 -25.14
N ASP A 222 0.16 6.21 -25.08
CA ASP A 222 1.02 7.19 -24.40
C ASP A 222 1.02 7.02 -22.87
N VAL A 223 -0.08 6.52 -22.29
CA VAL A 223 -0.16 6.20 -20.86
C VAL A 223 0.47 4.82 -20.62
N LYS A 224 0.13 3.82 -21.45
CA LYS A 224 0.66 2.44 -21.32
C LYS A 224 2.17 2.33 -21.52
N ARG A 225 2.74 3.13 -22.42
CA ARG A 225 4.17 3.12 -22.74
C ARG A 225 4.99 4.15 -21.95
N ALA A 226 4.41 4.70 -20.87
CA ALA A 226 5.13 5.63 -20.02
C ALA A 226 6.44 4.99 -19.52
N PRO A 227 7.60 5.65 -19.67
CA PRO A 227 8.87 5.10 -19.25
C PRO A 227 8.91 5.00 -17.72
N PHE A 228 9.52 3.92 -17.21
CA PHE A 228 9.86 3.82 -15.79
C PHE A 228 11.22 4.52 -15.58
N PRO A 229 11.34 5.46 -14.63
CA PRO A 229 12.62 6.12 -14.36
C PRO A 229 13.61 5.10 -13.79
N LEU A 230 14.63 4.72 -14.56
CA LEU A 230 15.67 3.76 -14.16
C LEU A 230 17.02 4.46 -14.11
N LYS A 231 17.52 4.72 -12.90
CA LYS A 231 18.96 4.69 -12.61
C LYS A 231 19.12 4.14 -11.20
N GLU A 232 19.45 2.86 -11.08
CA GLU A 232 19.91 2.27 -9.83
C GLU A 232 21.41 1.92 -9.97
N PRO A 233 22.24 2.18 -8.94
CA PRO A 233 23.68 1.89 -9.00
C PRO A 233 24.01 0.43 -9.35
N SER A 234 23.22 -0.52 -8.85
CA SER A 234 23.38 -1.96 -9.11
C SER A 234 23.16 -2.33 -10.58
N MET A 235 22.20 -1.69 -11.25
CA MET A 235 21.93 -1.89 -12.67
C MET A 235 23.08 -1.34 -13.53
N LEU A 236 23.61 -0.17 -13.19
CA LEU A 236 24.77 0.43 -13.87
C LEU A 236 26.02 -0.44 -13.70
N LEU A 237 26.28 -0.97 -12.49
CA LEU A 237 27.34 -1.95 -12.28
C LEU A 237 27.13 -3.21 -13.15
N ARG A 238 25.92 -3.74 -13.21
CA ARG A 238 25.62 -4.90 -14.06
C ARG A 238 25.85 -4.60 -15.55
N MET A 239 25.48 -3.42 -16.02
CA MET A 239 25.78 -2.96 -17.38
C MET A 239 27.28 -2.82 -17.61
N ALA A 240 28.05 -2.37 -16.61
CA ALA A 240 29.50 -2.33 -16.67
C ALA A 240 30.10 -3.73 -16.91
N TYR A 241 29.69 -4.72 -16.12
CA TYR A 241 30.15 -6.11 -16.25
C TYR A 241 29.77 -6.77 -17.58
N LEU A 242 28.60 -6.42 -18.14
CA LEU A 242 28.11 -7.00 -19.41
C LEU A 242 28.64 -6.27 -20.65
N SER A 243 29.23 -5.08 -20.49
CA SER A 243 29.72 -4.29 -21.61
C SER A 243 30.92 -4.96 -22.27
N LYS A 244 30.82 -5.20 -23.59
CA LYS A 244 31.95 -5.66 -24.41
C LYS A 244 32.96 -4.55 -24.71
N ASP A 245 32.57 -3.30 -24.55
CA ASP A 245 33.41 -2.12 -24.73
C ASP A 245 33.94 -1.66 -23.37
N TYR A 246 35.26 -1.72 -23.20
CA TYR A 246 35.95 -1.36 -21.96
C TYR A 246 35.74 0.10 -21.56
N ARG A 247 35.66 1.01 -22.54
CA ARG A 247 35.41 2.44 -22.25
C ARG A 247 34.00 2.61 -21.67
N LYS A 248 33.01 1.98 -22.28
CA LYS A 248 31.62 2.00 -21.77
C LYS A 248 31.51 1.31 -20.42
N ALA A 249 32.23 0.20 -20.20
CA ALA A 249 32.25 -0.49 -18.91
C ALA A 249 32.71 0.44 -17.78
N ILE A 250 33.83 1.14 -17.99
CA ILE A 250 34.37 2.10 -17.04
C ILE A 250 33.41 3.28 -16.84
N GLN A 251 32.78 3.77 -17.91
CA GLN A 251 31.78 4.85 -17.80
C GLN A 251 30.58 4.45 -16.95
N TYR A 252 30.02 3.26 -17.14
CA TYR A 252 28.92 2.76 -16.30
C TYR A 252 29.35 2.56 -14.84
N ALA A 253 30.58 2.10 -14.60
CA ALA A 253 31.11 1.96 -13.25
C ALA A 253 31.27 3.32 -12.54
N ILE A 254 31.76 4.34 -13.25
CA ILE A 254 31.86 5.72 -12.74
C ILE A 254 30.46 6.27 -12.44
N GLU A 255 29.51 6.12 -13.37
CA GLU A 255 28.14 6.61 -13.20
C GLU A 255 27.45 5.93 -12.01
N ALA A 256 27.71 4.63 -11.79
CA ALA A 256 27.19 3.91 -10.62
C ALA A 256 27.73 4.50 -9.31
N VAL A 257 29.03 4.80 -9.23
CA VAL A 257 29.66 5.40 -8.05
C VAL A 257 29.13 6.81 -7.83
N GLU A 258 29.04 7.65 -8.86
CA GLU A 258 28.55 9.02 -8.76
C GLU A 258 27.09 9.04 -8.28
N LEU A 259 26.25 8.19 -8.87
CA LEU A 259 24.86 8.06 -8.47
C LEU A 259 24.72 7.61 -7.02
N LYS A 260 25.42 6.54 -6.60
CA LYS A 260 25.38 6.07 -5.22
C LYS A 260 25.92 7.10 -4.24
N THR A 261 26.98 7.81 -4.62
CA THR A 261 27.56 8.89 -3.82
C THR A 261 26.52 9.98 -3.61
N HIS A 262 25.87 10.44 -4.68
CA HIS A 262 24.85 11.48 -4.59
C HIS A 262 23.67 11.04 -3.72
N GLU A 263 23.18 9.81 -3.91
CA GLU A 263 22.12 9.23 -3.08
C GLU A 263 22.47 9.23 -1.59
N VAL A 264 23.65 8.72 -1.23
CA VAL A 264 24.07 8.65 0.18
C VAL A 264 24.36 10.05 0.72
N ALA A 265 25.03 10.90 -0.04
CA ALA A 265 25.35 12.27 0.36
C ALA A 265 24.10 13.07 0.71
N LYS A 266 23.05 12.99 -0.13
CA LYS A 266 21.75 13.62 0.13
C LYS A 266 21.16 13.16 1.47
N LYS A 267 21.32 11.88 1.83
CA LYS A 267 20.81 11.35 3.11
C LYS A 267 21.55 11.87 4.33
N PHE A 268 22.81 12.26 4.16
CA PHE A 268 23.64 12.88 5.19
C PHE A 268 23.61 14.42 5.15
N GLY A 269 22.85 15.04 4.24
CA GLY A 269 22.84 16.49 4.06
C GLY A 269 24.16 17.05 3.54
N ILE A 270 24.92 16.25 2.81
CA ILE A 270 26.21 16.63 2.22
C ILE A 270 25.98 17.04 0.76
N GLU A 271 26.40 18.25 0.40
CA GLU A 271 26.35 18.75 -0.98
C GLU A 271 27.76 18.99 -1.54
N GLY A 272 27.88 18.94 -2.87
CA GLY A 272 29.09 19.29 -3.60
C GLY A 272 29.96 18.11 -4.06
N ASP A 273 30.97 18.44 -4.88
CA ASP A 273 31.81 17.47 -5.61
C ASP A 273 32.72 16.61 -4.72
N TYR A 274 32.89 17.01 -3.45
CA TYR A 274 33.69 16.29 -2.45
C TYR A 274 32.87 15.37 -1.56
N ALA A 275 31.61 15.12 -1.89
CA ALA A 275 30.73 14.26 -1.09
C ALA A 275 31.33 12.86 -0.84
N LEU A 276 31.96 12.25 -1.86
CA LEU A 276 32.62 10.95 -1.71
C LEU A 276 33.75 10.99 -0.67
N LEU A 277 34.58 12.04 -0.71
CA LEU A 277 35.67 12.26 0.24
C LEU A 277 35.14 12.37 1.68
N LEU A 278 34.07 13.14 1.88
CA LEU A 278 33.45 13.34 3.19
C LEU A 278 32.80 12.06 3.74
N LEU A 279 32.26 11.21 2.87
CA LEU A 279 31.54 10.00 3.27
C LEU A 279 32.48 8.85 3.67
N ILE A 280 33.50 8.58 2.86
CA ILE A 280 34.33 7.37 2.96
C ILE A 280 35.85 7.62 3.02
N GLY A 281 36.29 8.88 2.98
CA GLY A 281 37.68 9.27 3.23
C GLY A 281 38.57 9.38 1.98
N SER A 282 39.82 9.79 2.20
CA SER A 282 40.77 10.18 1.15
C SER A 282 41.25 9.01 0.28
N ALA A 283 41.46 7.83 0.85
CA ALA A 283 41.92 6.66 0.10
C ALA A 283 40.96 6.29 -1.04
N ALA A 284 39.68 6.07 -0.72
CA ALA A 284 38.66 5.73 -1.70
C ALA A 284 38.38 6.86 -2.70
N TYR A 285 38.47 8.12 -2.25
CA TYR A 285 38.37 9.28 -3.14
C TYR A 285 39.52 9.31 -4.16
N ASN A 286 40.75 9.06 -3.72
CA ASN A 286 41.91 9.01 -4.61
C ASN A 286 41.78 7.89 -5.65
N ASP A 287 41.35 6.70 -5.24
CA ASP A 287 41.12 5.58 -6.15
C ASP A 287 40.04 5.91 -7.20
N TYR A 288 38.95 6.56 -6.78
CA TYR A 288 37.92 7.06 -7.69
C TYR A 288 38.46 8.09 -8.68
N ILE A 289 39.30 9.04 -8.23
CA ILE A 289 39.88 10.06 -9.11
C ILE A 289 40.85 9.42 -10.12
N ILE A 290 41.65 8.43 -9.71
CA ILE A 290 42.53 7.67 -10.61
C ILE A 290 41.70 6.97 -11.67
N MET A 291 40.61 6.29 -11.26
CA MET A 291 39.67 5.63 -12.16
C MET A 291 39.03 6.64 -13.14
N LYS A 292 38.57 7.79 -12.67
CA LYS A 292 37.88 8.81 -13.48
C LYS A 292 38.79 9.51 -14.48
N ARG A 293 40.06 9.75 -14.15
CA ARG A 293 41.01 10.50 -14.99
C ARG A 293 41.75 9.63 -16.01
N LYS A 294 41.63 8.31 -15.92
CA LYS A 294 42.38 7.38 -16.79
C LYS A 294 41.90 7.45 -18.25
N LYS A 295 42.87 7.52 -19.17
CA LYS A 295 42.63 7.62 -20.63
C LYS A 295 42.95 6.33 -21.40
N ILE A 296 43.61 5.36 -20.75
CA ILE A 296 43.99 4.07 -21.35
C ILE A 296 42.94 3.04 -20.95
N PHE A 297 42.37 2.35 -21.94
CA PHE A 297 41.28 1.39 -21.76
C PHE A 297 41.75 -0.01 -22.17
N SER A 298 42.20 -0.81 -21.21
CA SER A 298 42.50 -2.22 -21.37
C SER A 298 41.49 -3.08 -20.61
N LYS A 299 41.48 -4.39 -20.89
CA LYS A 299 40.66 -5.35 -20.14
C LYS A 299 40.96 -5.30 -18.64
N GLU A 300 42.24 -5.33 -18.28
CA GLU A 300 42.71 -5.29 -16.90
C GLU A 300 42.30 -3.99 -16.20
N GLU A 301 42.36 -2.86 -16.91
CA GLU A 301 41.91 -1.57 -16.39
C GLU A 301 40.40 -1.52 -16.15
N ALA A 302 39.61 -2.08 -17.07
CA ALA A 302 38.17 -2.20 -16.89
C ALA A 302 37.82 -3.09 -15.69
N GLU A 303 38.51 -4.21 -15.51
CA GLU A 303 38.36 -5.09 -14.35
C GLU A 303 38.69 -4.38 -13.04
N LYS A 304 39.82 -3.66 -12.98
CA LYS A 304 40.20 -2.84 -11.81
C LYS A 304 39.17 -1.75 -11.51
N ALA A 305 38.65 -1.06 -12.52
CA ALA A 305 37.63 -0.05 -12.34
C ALA A 305 36.32 -0.64 -11.80
N MET A 306 35.89 -1.80 -12.29
CA MET A 306 34.69 -2.48 -11.80
C MET A 306 34.84 -2.93 -10.33
N VAL A 307 36.00 -3.48 -9.96
CA VAL A 307 36.31 -3.84 -8.57
C VAL A 307 36.34 -2.60 -7.68
N THR A 308 37.00 -1.53 -8.12
CA THR A 308 37.08 -0.25 -7.39
C THR A 308 35.69 0.33 -7.16
N ALA A 309 34.87 0.40 -8.21
CA ALA A 309 33.49 0.89 -8.12
C ALA A 309 32.65 0.06 -7.16
N LYS A 310 32.75 -1.26 -7.21
CA LYS A 310 32.06 -2.17 -6.28
C LYS A 310 32.49 -1.91 -4.83
N LEU A 311 33.79 -1.85 -4.56
CA LEU A 311 34.30 -1.60 -3.19
C LEU A 311 33.85 -0.25 -2.64
N ILE A 312 33.83 0.79 -3.48
CA ILE A 312 33.33 2.11 -3.11
C ILE A 312 31.82 2.06 -2.80
N ILE A 313 31.03 1.41 -3.65
CA ILE A 313 29.59 1.25 -3.44
C ILE A 313 29.32 0.45 -2.16
N ASP A 314 30.03 -0.66 -1.92
CA ASP A 314 29.92 -1.45 -0.70
C ASP A 314 30.28 -0.62 0.55
N ALA A 315 31.28 0.25 0.46
CA ALA A 315 31.66 1.16 1.55
C ALA A 315 30.58 2.23 1.80
N LEU A 316 30.01 2.81 0.74
CA LEU A 316 28.89 3.76 0.81
C LEU A 316 27.64 3.10 1.40
N GLU A 317 27.33 1.86 1.02
CA GLU A 317 26.23 1.08 1.60
C GLU A 317 26.46 0.81 3.08
N LYS A 318 27.68 0.41 3.48
CA LYS A 318 28.02 0.25 4.91
C LYS A 318 27.88 1.55 5.69
N LYS A 319 28.22 2.70 5.07
CA LYS A 319 28.02 4.02 5.68
C LYS A 319 26.52 4.33 5.82
N GLU A 320 25.74 4.09 4.79
CA GLU A 320 24.28 4.27 4.76
C GLU A 320 23.58 3.40 5.83
N MET A 321 23.97 2.13 5.98
CA MET A 321 23.40 1.20 6.95
C MET A 321 23.48 1.69 8.41
N ARG A 322 24.43 2.58 8.73
CA ARG A 322 24.58 3.16 10.07
C ARG A 322 23.49 4.19 10.40
N LEU A 323 22.84 4.76 9.39
CA LEU A 323 21.69 5.66 9.59
C LEU A 323 20.48 4.93 10.16
N TYR A 324 20.30 3.65 9.80
CA TYR A 324 19.08 2.92 10.09
C TYR A 324 19.07 2.29 11.49
N ALA A 325 17.93 2.42 12.18
CA ALA A 325 17.72 1.89 13.52
C ALA A 325 17.70 0.34 13.52
N PRO A 326 18.47 -0.32 14.42
CA PRO A 326 18.43 -1.77 14.60
C PRO A 326 17.09 -2.24 15.18
N SER A 327 16.88 -3.55 15.12
CA SER A 327 15.68 -4.20 15.65
C SER A 327 15.45 -3.96 17.14
N MET A 328 16.51 -3.94 17.96
CA MET A 328 16.39 -3.74 19.40
C MET A 328 15.86 -2.36 19.77
N ASP A 329 16.42 -1.28 19.20
CA ASP A 329 15.94 0.10 19.45
C ASP A 329 14.45 0.23 19.08
N ARG A 330 14.05 -0.41 17.97
CA ARG A 330 12.67 -0.44 17.50
C ARG A 330 11.75 -1.26 18.41
N ALA A 331 12.23 -2.38 18.95
CA ALA A 331 11.48 -3.24 19.86
C ALA A 331 11.22 -2.54 21.20
N VAL A 332 12.26 -1.92 21.79
CA VAL A 332 12.12 -1.15 23.04
C VAL A 332 11.15 0.01 22.85
N ALA A 333 11.30 0.78 21.76
CA ALA A 333 10.36 1.84 21.42
C ALA A 333 8.91 1.33 21.33
N PHE A 334 8.69 0.21 20.65
CA PHE A 334 7.36 -0.41 20.54
C PHE A 334 6.81 -0.86 21.91
N MET A 335 7.63 -1.43 22.79
CA MET A 335 7.20 -1.85 24.13
C MET A 335 6.76 -0.66 24.98
N VAL A 336 7.47 0.47 24.90
CA VAL A 336 7.09 1.71 25.59
C VAL A 336 5.74 2.22 25.07
N ASP A 337 5.58 2.31 23.75
CA ASP A 337 4.32 2.71 23.12
C ASP A 337 3.18 1.74 23.49
N PHE A 338 3.44 0.43 23.48
CA PHE A 338 2.46 -0.60 23.81
C PHE A 338 2.00 -0.53 25.27
N ALA A 339 2.92 -0.33 26.22
CA ALA A 339 2.58 -0.18 27.64
C ALA A 339 1.70 1.06 27.88
N MET A 340 2.08 2.20 27.29
CA MET A 340 1.31 3.44 27.37
C MET A 340 -0.12 3.26 26.81
N LEU A 341 -0.24 2.68 25.62
CA LEU A 341 -1.54 2.48 24.97
C LEU A 341 -2.38 1.41 25.67
N SER A 342 -1.76 0.39 26.25
CA SER A 342 -2.47 -0.63 27.04
C SER A 342 -3.10 -0.01 28.29
N ALA A 343 -2.36 0.84 29.02
CA ALA A 343 -2.91 1.54 30.18
C ALA A 343 -4.13 2.43 29.80
N LEU A 344 -4.02 3.17 28.70
CA LEU A 344 -5.12 3.99 28.20
C LEU A 344 -6.32 3.13 27.74
N SER A 345 -6.05 1.98 27.12
CA SER A 345 -7.10 1.05 26.66
C SER A 345 -7.85 0.40 27.83
N ILE A 346 -7.15 0.08 28.93
CA ILE A 346 -7.77 -0.41 30.17
C ILE A 346 -8.73 0.64 30.73
N PHE A 347 -8.31 1.92 30.78
CA PHE A 347 -9.18 3.00 31.26
C PHE A 347 -10.49 3.06 30.47
N PHE A 348 -10.43 3.07 29.14
CA PHE A 348 -11.63 3.10 28.31
C PHE A 348 -12.47 1.81 28.40
N ALA A 349 -11.82 0.66 28.51
CA ALA A 349 -12.52 -0.61 28.68
C ALA A 349 -13.32 -0.64 29.98
N VAL A 350 -12.76 -0.18 31.11
CA VAL A 350 -13.48 -0.04 32.38
C VAL A 350 -14.58 1.01 32.28
N ALA A 351 -14.30 2.17 31.70
CA ALA A 351 -15.26 3.26 31.56
C ALA A 351 -16.49 2.89 30.72
N SER A 352 -16.33 1.98 29.75
CA SER A 352 -17.42 1.51 28.89
C SER A 352 -18.55 0.80 29.64
N ARG A 353 -18.27 0.21 30.81
CA ARG A 353 -19.20 -0.66 31.57
C ARG A 353 -19.75 -1.85 30.76
N MET A 354 -19.09 -2.22 29.67
CA MET A 354 -19.41 -3.37 28.83
C MET A 354 -18.43 -4.53 29.09
N ASN A 355 -18.40 -5.54 28.23
CA ASN A 355 -17.44 -6.64 28.34
C ASN A 355 -15.99 -6.10 28.30
N PHE A 356 -15.29 -6.22 29.44
CA PHE A 356 -13.97 -5.65 29.60
C PHE A 356 -12.97 -6.16 28.55
N ILE A 357 -12.93 -7.47 28.30
CA ILE A 357 -11.96 -8.08 27.38
C ILE A 357 -12.19 -7.59 25.94
N GLY A 358 -13.44 -7.62 25.48
CA GLY A 358 -13.80 -7.15 24.13
C GLY A 358 -13.49 -5.68 23.94
N MET A 359 -13.88 -4.83 24.91
CA MET A 359 -13.61 -3.40 24.84
C MET A 359 -12.12 -3.09 24.92
N PHE A 360 -11.36 -3.81 25.74
CA PHE A 360 -9.90 -3.67 25.82
C PHE A 360 -9.25 -3.95 24.46
N ILE A 361 -9.60 -5.06 23.80
CA ILE A 361 -9.04 -5.41 22.48
C ILE A 361 -9.41 -4.37 21.42
N ILE A 362 -10.67 -3.91 21.40
CA ILE A 362 -11.17 -2.91 20.46
C ILE A 362 -10.43 -1.58 20.64
N PHE A 363 -10.35 -1.07 21.89
CA PHE A 363 -9.65 0.18 22.17
C PHE A 363 -8.16 0.06 21.91
N LEU A 364 -7.52 -1.06 22.31
CA LEU A 364 -6.10 -1.29 22.08
C LEU A 364 -5.77 -1.27 20.59
N SER A 365 -6.53 -1.99 19.76
CA SER A 365 -6.29 -2.07 18.32
C SER A 365 -6.53 -0.72 17.64
N SER A 366 -7.60 -0.02 18.01
CA SER A 366 -7.96 1.28 17.45
C SER A 366 -6.97 2.38 17.84
N LEU A 367 -6.65 2.48 19.13
CA LEU A 367 -5.68 3.46 19.64
C LEU A 367 -4.29 3.18 19.07
N GLN A 368 -3.85 1.92 18.99
CA GLN A 368 -2.59 1.58 18.34
C GLN A 368 -2.56 2.01 16.87
N PHE A 369 -3.61 1.76 16.11
CA PHE A 369 -3.63 2.15 14.70
C PHE A 369 -3.58 3.67 14.52
N LEU A 370 -4.45 4.39 15.24
CA LEU A 370 -4.54 5.84 15.17
C LEU A 370 -3.26 6.51 15.68
N TYR A 371 -2.77 6.11 16.86
CA TYR A 371 -1.59 6.68 17.49
C TYR A 371 -0.35 6.59 16.59
N PHE A 372 -0.07 5.40 16.04
CA PHE A 372 1.10 5.24 15.18
C PHE A 372 0.94 6.02 13.86
N THR A 373 -0.24 5.95 13.22
CA THR A 373 -0.47 6.64 11.95
C THR A 373 -0.38 8.16 12.09
N VAL A 374 -1.04 8.73 13.11
CA VAL A 374 -1.10 10.17 13.36
C VAL A 374 0.25 10.69 13.83
N SER A 375 0.87 10.06 14.83
CA SER A 375 2.13 10.54 15.40
C SER A 375 3.26 10.49 14.39
N GLU A 376 3.37 9.41 13.61
CA GLU A 376 4.40 9.28 12.58
C GLU A 376 4.18 10.27 11.43
N TYR A 377 2.93 10.57 11.06
CA TYR A 377 2.65 11.56 10.03
C TYR A 377 3.01 12.99 10.47
N PHE A 378 2.61 13.39 11.68
CA PHE A 378 2.82 14.76 12.13
C PHE A 378 4.27 15.00 12.59
N TYR A 379 4.81 14.10 13.41
CA TYR A 379 6.08 14.28 14.10
C TYR A 379 7.23 13.45 13.50
N GLY A 380 6.92 12.47 12.64
CA GLY A 380 7.93 11.50 12.19
C GLY A 380 8.35 10.53 13.30
N SER A 381 7.73 10.56 14.47
CA SER A 381 8.09 9.68 15.59
C SER A 381 6.91 9.44 16.52
N THR A 382 6.98 8.36 17.29
CA THR A 382 6.09 8.07 18.42
C THR A 382 6.83 8.41 19.72
N VAL A 383 6.13 8.48 20.86
CA VAL A 383 6.75 8.70 22.18
C VAL A 383 7.87 7.70 22.43
N GLY A 384 7.62 6.40 22.27
CA GLY A 384 8.62 5.36 22.47
C GLY A 384 9.82 5.49 21.53
N LYS A 385 9.59 5.87 20.28
CA LYS A 385 10.68 6.10 19.32
C LYS A 385 11.49 7.35 19.62
N ALA A 386 10.83 8.44 20.04
CA ALA A 386 11.49 9.67 20.44
C ALA A 386 12.41 9.43 21.65
N LEU A 387 11.96 8.63 22.62
CA LEU A 387 12.78 8.21 23.78
C LEU A 387 14.00 7.38 23.37
N MET A 388 13.90 6.61 22.27
CA MET A 388 15.03 5.87 21.70
C MET A 388 15.85 6.68 20.68
N HIS A 389 15.60 7.98 20.53
CA HIS A 389 16.24 8.84 19.53
C HIS A 389 16.13 8.28 18.10
N ILE A 390 15.00 7.66 17.76
CA ILE A 390 14.71 7.17 16.42
C ILE A 390 13.44 7.79 15.86
N GLY A 391 13.27 7.72 14.55
CA GLY A 391 11.99 8.02 13.93
C GLY A 391 11.91 7.59 12.48
N VAL A 392 10.79 7.88 11.84
CA VAL A 392 10.40 7.44 10.50
C VAL A 392 10.54 8.57 9.48
N ARG A 393 11.21 8.29 8.37
CA ARG A 393 11.33 9.17 7.20
C ARG A 393 10.99 8.40 5.92
N MET A 394 10.78 9.15 4.83
CA MET A 394 10.80 8.57 3.49
C MET A 394 12.21 8.07 3.16
N GLU A 395 12.35 7.16 2.20
CA GLU A 395 13.69 6.66 1.79
C GLU A 395 14.65 7.74 1.29
N ASN A 396 14.11 8.84 0.77
CA ASN A 396 14.85 10.03 0.32
C ASN A 396 15.13 11.03 1.46
N MET A 397 14.87 10.64 2.72
CA MET A 397 15.03 11.43 3.95
C MET A 397 14.07 12.61 4.12
N GLU A 398 13.10 12.78 3.22
CA GLU A 398 12.04 13.75 3.39
C GLU A 398 11.07 13.33 4.50
N LYS A 399 10.25 14.29 4.94
CA LYS A 399 9.17 14.04 5.91
C LYS A 399 8.25 12.93 5.40
N LEU A 400 7.86 12.02 6.29
CA LEU A 400 6.92 10.95 5.98
C LEU A 400 5.57 11.53 5.55
N ASP A 401 5.07 11.12 4.39
CA ASP A 401 3.73 11.49 3.95
C ASP A 401 2.64 10.61 4.59
N PHE A 402 1.40 11.11 4.53
CA PHE A 402 0.27 10.44 5.17
C PHE A 402 0.05 9.02 4.66
N ILE A 403 0.17 8.79 3.35
CA ILE A 403 -0.09 7.45 2.79
C ILE A 403 1.01 6.48 3.17
N SER A 404 2.26 6.91 3.19
CA SER A 404 3.34 6.07 3.69
C SER A 404 3.15 5.74 5.17
N SER A 405 2.72 6.69 6.01
CA SER A 405 2.37 6.44 7.42
C SER A 405 1.18 5.47 7.56
N PHE A 406 0.11 5.70 6.81
CA PHE A 406 -1.09 4.87 6.85
C PHE A 406 -0.80 3.44 6.37
N THR A 407 -0.16 3.28 5.22
CA THR A 407 0.17 1.98 4.63
C THR A 407 1.05 1.14 5.54
N ARG A 408 2.11 1.72 6.12
CA ARG A 408 2.99 0.94 7.02
C ARG A 408 2.28 0.50 8.30
N ASN A 409 1.30 1.27 8.77
CA ASN A 409 0.57 0.96 10.00
C ASN A 409 -0.62 0.02 9.76
N ILE A 410 -1.26 0.06 8.60
CA ILE A 410 -2.22 -0.97 8.16
C ILE A 410 -1.50 -2.33 8.03
N ILE A 411 -0.37 -2.38 7.33
CA ILE A 411 0.39 -3.63 7.14
C ILE A 411 0.95 -4.17 8.46
N ARG A 412 1.06 -3.33 9.50
CA ARG A 412 1.49 -3.77 10.82
C ARG A 412 0.56 -4.83 11.43
N PHE A 413 -0.74 -4.81 11.10
CA PHE A 413 -1.66 -5.86 11.54
C PHE A 413 -1.28 -7.22 10.94
N PHE A 414 -0.85 -7.25 9.68
CA PHE A 414 -0.33 -8.47 9.06
C PHE A 414 1.01 -8.90 9.66
N ASP A 415 1.93 -7.96 9.91
CA ASP A 415 3.18 -8.23 10.64
C ASP A 415 2.92 -8.87 12.01
N MET A 416 1.88 -8.44 12.72
CA MET A 416 1.46 -9.02 14.00
C MET A 416 0.94 -10.46 13.84
N MET A 417 0.17 -10.75 12.79
CA MET A 417 -0.32 -12.10 12.51
C MET A 417 0.81 -13.06 12.11
N LEU A 418 1.87 -12.55 11.47
CA LEU A 418 3.03 -13.33 11.05
C LEU A 418 4.00 -13.59 12.21
N GLY A 419 3.65 -14.59 13.03
CA GLY A 419 4.49 -15.05 14.13
C GLY A 419 4.72 -13.99 15.21
N PHE A 420 3.71 -13.14 15.50
CA PHE A 420 3.78 -12.10 16.52
C PHE A 420 5.01 -11.19 16.35
N TYR A 421 5.17 -10.60 15.16
CA TYR A 421 6.31 -9.77 14.77
C TYR A 421 7.65 -10.50 14.60
N PHE A 422 7.73 -11.82 14.80
CA PHE A 422 8.96 -12.59 14.61
C PHE A 422 9.52 -12.44 13.20
N VAL A 423 8.66 -12.55 12.18
CA VAL A 423 9.06 -12.36 10.78
C VAL A 423 9.55 -10.92 10.55
N SER A 424 8.90 -9.93 11.17
CA SER A 424 9.31 -8.53 11.07
C SER A 424 10.71 -8.31 11.66
N LEU A 425 11.06 -8.95 12.77
CA LEU A 425 12.40 -8.85 13.37
C LEU A 425 13.47 -9.46 12.46
N ILE A 426 13.18 -10.60 11.83
CA ILE A 426 14.07 -11.21 10.82
C ILE A 426 14.26 -10.26 9.63
N LEU A 427 13.17 -9.74 9.06
CA LEU A 427 13.25 -8.81 7.94
C LEU A 427 14.09 -7.57 8.28
N ILE A 428 13.91 -6.99 9.47
CA ILE A 428 14.70 -5.85 9.93
C ILE A 428 16.18 -6.22 10.09
N ALA A 429 16.49 -7.42 10.57
CA ALA A 429 17.87 -7.85 10.79
C ALA A 429 18.65 -8.07 9.48
N PHE A 430 17.98 -8.56 8.43
CA PHE A 430 18.63 -8.94 7.16
C PHE A 430 18.41 -7.95 6.01
N SER A 431 17.46 -7.02 6.11
CA SER A 431 17.23 -5.99 5.10
C SER A 431 18.33 -4.93 5.12
N PRO A 432 18.91 -4.52 3.96
CA PRO A 432 19.93 -3.47 3.90
C PRO A 432 19.50 -2.14 4.54
N LYS A 433 18.21 -1.79 4.42
CA LYS A 433 17.64 -0.57 5.02
C LYS A 433 16.98 -0.83 6.39
N LYS A 434 17.15 -2.03 6.95
CA LYS A 434 16.53 -2.48 8.22
C LYS A 434 15.01 -2.29 8.26
N GLN A 435 14.35 -2.61 7.15
CA GLN A 435 12.91 -2.41 6.95
C GLN A 435 12.12 -3.68 7.29
N ARG A 436 10.97 -3.54 7.97
CA ARG A 436 9.93 -4.59 8.00
C ARG A 436 9.06 -4.54 6.75
N LEU A 437 8.16 -5.50 6.56
CA LEU A 437 7.27 -5.56 5.39
C LEU A 437 6.50 -4.24 5.16
N GLY A 438 5.87 -3.70 6.19
CA GLY A 438 5.16 -2.43 6.10
C GLY A 438 6.05 -1.24 5.72
N ASP A 439 7.33 -1.24 6.12
CA ASP A 439 8.27 -0.17 5.77
C ASP A 439 8.63 -0.22 4.28
N ILE A 440 8.91 -1.43 3.77
CA ILE A 440 9.23 -1.69 2.35
C ILE A 440 8.06 -1.25 1.47
N VAL A 441 6.86 -1.66 1.82
CA VAL A 441 5.66 -1.36 1.02
C VAL A 441 5.36 0.14 1.04
N ALA A 442 5.55 0.81 2.18
CA ALA A 442 5.31 2.25 2.29
C ALA A 442 6.43 3.13 1.71
N GLY A 443 7.60 2.56 1.35
CA GLY A 443 8.78 3.33 0.95
C GLY A 443 9.31 4.20 2.09
N SER A 444 9.35 3.66 3.31
CA SER A 444 9.77 4.37 4.52
C SER A 444 10.94 3.67 5.22
N VAL A 445 11.71 4.42 5.99
CA VAL A 445 12.86 3.93 6.77
C VAL A 445 12.78 4.45 8.20
N VAL A 446 13.38 3.71 9.13
CA VAL A 446 13.55 4.15 10.52
C VAL A 446 15.01 4.53 10.74
N VAL A 447 15.24 5.78 11.13
CA VAL A 447 16.56 6.40 11.23
C VAL A 447 16.90 6.77 12.68
N LYS A 448 18.19 6.78 13.00
CA LYS A 448 18.74 7.21 14.30
C LYS A 448 18.99 8.72 14.34
N ASN A 449 19.00 9.27 15.54
CA ASN A 449 19.39 10.65 15.88
C ASN A 449 18.61 11.67 15.03
N MET A 450 17.28 11.65 15.19
CA MET A 450 16.36 12.57 14.51
C MET A 450 16.53 14.02 14.91
#